data_AF-A0A5Q4GQ79-F1
#
_entry.id   AF-A0A5Q4GQ79-F1
#
_cell.length_a   1.000
_cell.length_b   1.000
_cell.length_c   1.000
_cell.angle_alpha   90.00
_cell.angle_beta   90.00
_cell.angle_gamma   90.00
#
_symmetry.space_group_name_H-M   'P 1'
#
loop_
_entity.id
_entity.type
_entity.pdbx_description
1 polymer ?
#
loop_
_entity_poly.entity_id
_entity_poly.type
_entity_poly.pdbx_seq_one_letter_code
_entity_poly.pdbx_strand_id
1 'polypeptide(L)'
;MGYRSLQQCVRDLESSGHLVQIDDPIDANLEAAEIHRRVFASQGPAILLTNVTGCPFPMVSNLFGTIDRARYLFRDTLEGVRRLIELKIDPPQLMRRPWRYATSLRYALAMLPKRCRRGPVLAGTTQISQLPMLKSWPDDGGAFVTLPQVYTEHVDMPGLMKSNLGMYRIQLSGGQYQPDREIGLHYQLHRSIGVHHAAAVRSGQPFRVNIFVGGTPAMTLAAVMPLPEGMSELTFAGALAGHRIPMIVGQRAEDASGKPVDLLPIYGEADFCISGTVDPQRQLPEGPFGDHLGYYSLAHDFPVLKVHRVYHRRDAIWPFTVVGRPPQEDTMFGQLIHELTGPIIPTVIPGVRAVHAVDAAGVHPLLLAVGSERYTPYNALRCPQELLTQANAILGQGQLSLAKYLLIVAGQDDDTVDIHDIGGFFAYLLQRVDWTRDLHFQTRTTIDTLDYSGSDINQGSKLVIAAAGPAVRELPTELTGIESLPDGFDHPQLCLPGVLAVQGPACTTGQPDADPDMQRFCRHFPTDHTINRYPLVVVVDDSRFTAASLKNFLWVVFTRSNPAADVYGIASFTEQKHWGSRGSLVIDARIKPHHAPPLIEDTQVTKKVDALAARGGPLARYL
;
A
#
# COMPACT_ATOMS: atom_id res chain seq x y z
N MET A 1 6.78 25.81 -13.75
CA MET A 1 5.84 24.87 -14.43
C MET A 1 6.40 23.49 -14.20
N GLY A 2 5.54 22.49 -13.93
CA GLY A 2 5.97 21.15 -13.53
C GLY A 2 6.97 20.49 -14.48
N TYR A 3 7.71 19.52 -13.95
CA TYR A 3 8.79 18.84 -14.67
C TYR A 3 8.27 18.09 -15.89
N ARG A 4 8.96 18.20 -17.03
CA ARG A 4 8.65 17.41 -18.23
C ARG A 4 9.30 16.03 -18.23
N SER A 5 10.48 15.92 -17.63
CA SER A 5 11.28 14.70 -17.55
C SER A 5 11.88 14.50 -16.16
N LEU A 6 12.30 13.27 -15.87
CA LEU A 6 12.95 12.93 -14.61
C LEU A 6 14.30 13.65 -14.46
N GLN A 7 15.06 13.76 -15.55
CA GLN A 7 16.31 14.52 -15.57
C GLN A 7 16.14 15.99 -15.14
N GLN A 8 15.01 16.64 -15.47
CA GLN A 8 14.72 18.00 -15.00
C GLN A 8 14.42 18.04 -13.51
N CYS A 9 13.67 17.05 -13.01
CA CYS A 9 13.40 16.88 -11.59
C CYS A 9 14.69 16.68 -10.79
N VAL A 10 15.55 15.76 -11.22
CA VAL A 10 16.84 15.45 -10.57
C VAL A 10 17.73 16.70 -10.47
N ARG A 11 17.87 17.47 -11.56
CA ARG A 11 18.67 18.72 -11.56
C ARG A 11 18.11 19.76 -10.60
N ASP A 12 16.79 19.90 -10.53
CA ASP A 12 16.16 20.85 -9.63
C ASP A 12 16.36 20.46 -8.16
N LEU A 13 16.17 19.19 -7.83
CA LEU A 13 16.43 18.66 -6.49
C LEU A 13 17.90 18.80 -6.08
N GLU A 14 18.84 18.54 -7.00
CA GLU A 14 20.27 18.73 -6.79
C GLU A 14 20.59 20.20 -6.49
N SER A 15 20.14 21.12 -7.36
CA SER A 15 20.39 22.56 -7.20
C SER A 15 19.75 23.16 -5.95
N SER A 16 18.71 22.51 -5.41
CA SER A 16 17.98 22.94 -4.23
C SER A 16 18.41 22.20 -2.95
N GLY A 17 19.41 21.32 -3.02
CA GLY A 17 19.91 20.58 -1.86
C GLY A 17 18.99 19.45 -1.36
N HIS A 18 17.98 19.06 -2.13
CA HIS A 18 17.06 17.96 -1.84
C HIS A 18 17.51 16.60 -2.40
N LEU A 19 18.69 16.55 -3.02
CA LEU A 19 19.26 15.34 -3.61
C LEU A 19 20.73 15.17 -3.21
N VAL A 20 21.15 13.93 -3.02
CA VAL A 20 22.53 13.52 -2.85
C VAL A 20 22.97 12.63 -4.01
N GLN A 21 24.13 12.91 -4.57
CA GLN A 21 24.75 12.10 -5.61
C GLN A 21 25.79 11.15 -5.02
N ILE A 22 25.80 9.91 -5.51
CA ILE A 22 26.75 8.86 -5.15
C ILE A 22 27.42 8.35 -6.44
N ASP A 23 28.74 8.54 -6.50
CA ASP A 23 29.58 8.12 -7.64
C ASP A 23 30.32 6.81 -7.39
N ASP A 24 30.34 6.33 -6.14
CA ASP A 24 30.83 5.00 -5.80
C ASP A 24 30.05 3.93 -6.60
N PRO A 25 30.71 2.83 -7.02
CA PRO A 25 30.04 1.73 -7.69
C PRO A 25 29.08 1.05 -6.72
N ILE A 26 27.78 1.16 -6.99
CA ILE A 26 26.71 0.54 -6.19
C ILE A 26 26.08 -0.61 -6.98
N ASP A 27 25.86 -1.75 -6.33
CA ASP A 27 25.13 -2.87 -6.92
C ASP A 27 23.61 -2.63 -6.82
N ALA A 28 22.88 -2.84 -7.92
CA ALA A 28 21.42 -2.82 -7.90
C ALA A 28 20.86 -4.02 -7.12
N ASN A 29 21.64 -5.09 -6.97
CA ASN A 29 21.30 -6.23 -6.14
C ASN A 29 21.55 -5.91 -4.66
N LEU A 30 20.48 -5.64 -3.92
CA LEU A 30 20.42 -5.37 -2.48
C LEU A 30 21.06 -4.06 -2.00
N GLU A 31 22.23 -3.67 -2.50
CA GLU A 31 22.98 -2.51 -1.97
C GLU A 31 22.24 -1.18 -2.22
N ALA A 32 21.74 -0.96 -3.44
CA ALA A 32 20.91 0.21 -3.76
C ALA A 32 19.64 0.30 -2.89
N ALA A 33 19.03 -0.84 -2.58
CA ALA A 33 17.83 -0.91 -1.76
C ALA A 33 18.14 -0.68 -0.27
N GLU A 34 19.25 -1.20 0.23
CA GLU A 34 19.72 -0.98 1.60
C GLU A 34 20.03 0.50 1.87
N ILE A 35 20.74 1.15 0.96
CA ILE A 35 21.00 2.59 1.02
C ILE A 35 19.67 3.36 1.04
N HIS A 36 18.74 3.02 0.15
CA HIS A 36 17.43 3.66 0.10
C HIS A 36 16.66 3.55 1.43
N ARG A 37 16.52 2.34 1.98
CA ARG A 37 15.76 2.10 3.22
C ARG A 37 16.27 2.92 4.39
N ARG A 38 17.59 2.97 4.56
CA ARG A 38 18.21 3.73 5.67
C ARG A 38 18.10 5.23 5.50
N VAL A 39 18.34 5.73 4.28
CA VAL A 39 18.15 7.17 3.99
C VAL A 39 16.69 7.57 4.13
N PHE A 40 15.73 6.72 3.74
CA PHE A 40 14.31 6.96 4.01
C PHE A 40 14.02 7.00 5.51
N ALA A 41 14.51 6.03 6.28
CA ALA A 41 14.32 5.95 7.71
C ALA A 41 14.88 7.17 8.46
N SER A 42 15.98 7.77 7.97
CA SER A 42 16.55 9.02 8.49
C SER A 42 15.93 10.29 7.90
N GLN A 43 14.83 10.17 7.14
CA GLN A 43 14.15 11.30 6.46
C GLN A 43 15.07 12.08 5.50
N GLY A 44 16.04 11.39 4.92
CA GLY A 44 17.05 11.97 4.04
C GLY A 44 16.55 12.40 2.64
N PRO A 45 17.46 12.93 1.81
CA PRO A 45 17.19 13.48 0.49
C PRO A 45 16.90 12.38 -0.54
N ALA A 46 16.50 12.80 -1.75
CA ALA A 46 16.54 11.91 -2.91
C ALA A 46 17.98 11.45 -3.19
N ILE A 47 18.14 10.27 -3.78
CA ILE A 47 19.44 9.61 -3.95
C ILE A 47 19.66 9.35 -5.43
N LEU A 48 20.72 9.90 -6.01
CA LEU A 48 21.15 9.61 -7.39
C LEU A 48 22.38 8.72 -7.36
N LEU A 49 22.24 7.51 -7.89
CA LEU A 49 23.33 6.56 -8.14
C LEU A 49 23.81 6.74 -9.59
N THR A 50 24.97 7.35 -9.78
CA THR A 50 25.52 7.62 -11.13
C THR A 50 26.27 6.43 -11.70
N ASN A 51 26.76 5.52 -10.84
CA ASN A 51 27.57 4.37 -11.20
C ASN A 51 26.96 3.08 -10.65
N VAL A 52 26.06 2.49 -11.43
CA VAL A 52 25.40 1.23 -11.08
C VAL A 52 26.14 0.06 -11.72
N THR A 53 26.61 -0.87 -10.90
CA THR A 53 27.45 -1.99 -11.34
C THR A 53 26.76 -2.80 -12.43
N GLY A 54 27.41 -2.95 -13.58
CA GLY A 54 26.89 -3.74 -14.70
C GLY A 54 25.71 -3.10 -15.46
N CYS A 55 25.34 -1.86 -15.15
CA CYS A 55 24.24 -1.15 -15.81
C CYS A 55 24.74 0.16 -16.46
N PRO A 56 24.38 0.45 -17.73
CA PRO A 56 24.78 1.69 -18.39
C PRO A 56 23.94 2.91 -17.97
N PHE A 57 22.91 2.74 -17.14
CA PHE A 57 21.97 3.79 -16.77
C PHE A 57 22.11 4.15 -15.28
N PRO A 58 22.06 5.44 -14.92
CA PRO A 58 21.96 5.86 -13.52
C PRO A 58 20.60 5.50 -12.93
N MET A 59 20.56 5.37 -11.61
CA MET A 59 19.32 5.12 -10.86
C MET A 59 19.03 6.26 -9.90
N VAL A 60 17.76 6.55 -9.65
CA VAL A 60 17.35 7.52 -8.63
C VAL A 60 16.31 6.92 -7.70
N SER A 61 16.37 7.19 -6.41
CA SER A 61 15.35 6.77 -5.45
C SER A 61 15.03 7.82 -4.42
N ASN A 62 14.05 7.52 -3.57
CA ASN A 62 13.65 8.37 -2.47
C ASN A 62 13.13 9.75 -2.93
N LEU A 63 12.61 9.83 -4.16
CA LEU A 63 12.05 11.06 -4.75
C LEU A 63 10.90 11.59 -3.91
N PHE A 64 10.06 10.71 -3.40
CA PHE A 64 8.87 10.99 -2.59
C PHE A 64 9.09 10.69 -1.10
N GLY A 65 10.32 10.43 -0.67
CA GLY A 65 10.63 9.94 0.68
C GLY A 65 10.29 10.86 1.87
N THR A 66 9.84 12.09 1.63
CA THR A 66 9.25 12.95 2.66
C THR A 66 8.06 13.69 2.09
N ILE A 67 7.05 13.96 2.91
CA ILE A 67 5.87 14.72 2.48
C ILE A 67 6.24 16.12 1.99
N ASP A 68 7.23 16.77 2.61
CA ASP A 68 7.69 18.10 2.19
C ASP A 68 8.39 18.06 0.83
N ARG A 69 9.17 17.01 0.55
CA ARG A 69 9.75 16.81 -0.79
C ARG A 69 8.66 16.48 -1.81
N ALA A 70 7.65 15.68 -1.45
CA ALA A 70 6.52 15.41 -2.33
C ALA A 70 5.75 16.71 -2.66
N ARG A 71 5.47 17.56 -1.67
CA ARG A 71 4.90 18.91 -1.88
C ARG A 71 5.81 19.79 -2.73
N TYR A 72 7.12 19.74 -2.51
CA TYR A 72 8.11 20.47 -3.31
C TYR A 72 8.04 20.06 -4.79
N LEU A 73 7.99 18.75 -5.09
CA LEU A 73 7.88 18.22 -6.45
C LEU A 73 6.65 18.74 -7.20
N PHE A 74 5.54 18.96 -6.48
CA PHE A 74 4.26 19.41 -7.05
C PHE A 74 3.89 20.86 -6.68
N ARG A 75 4.85 21.67 -6.20
CA ARG A 75 4.62 23.04 -5.68
C ARG A 75 3.89 23.97 -6.66
N ASP A 76 4.09 23.77 -7.96
CA ASP A 76 3.48 24.57 -9.02
C ASP A 76 2.03 24.17 -9.35
N THR A 77 1.60 22.98 -8.91
CA THR A 77 0.38 22.33 -9.42
C THR A 77 -0.57 21.85 -8.33
N LEU A 78 -0.09 21.55 -7.13
CA LEU A 78 -0.87 20.95 -6.04
C LEU A 78 -2.15 21.75 -5.72
N GLU A 79 -2.03 23.05 -5.50
CA GLU A 79 -3.16 23.94 -5.21
C GLU A 79 -4.14 24.04 -6.39
N GLY A 80 -3.62 23.99 -7.62
CA GLY A 80 -4.43 23.99 -8.83
C GLY A 80 -5.25 22.71 -9.01
N VAL A 81 -4.63 21.56 -8.74
CA VAL A 81 -5.27 20.24 -8.77
C VAL A 81 -6.32 20.15 -7.66
N ARG A 82 -6.01 20.60 -6.45
CA ARG A 82 -6.97 20.67 -5.34
C ARG A 82 -8.24 21.43 -5.72
N ARG A 83 -8.09 22.61 -6.34
CA ARG A 83 -9.22 23.40 -6.84
C ARG A 83 -10.02 22.70 -7.94
N LEU A 84 -9.37 21.96 -8.83
CA LEU A 84 -10.07 21.16 -9.85
C LEU A 84 -10.88 20.04 -9.23
N ILE A 85 -10.31 19.36 -8.23
CA ILE A 85 -11.00 18.32 -7.46
C ILE A 85 -12.21 18.94 -6.75
N GLU A 86 -12.04 20.05 -6.02
CA GLU A 86 -13.14 20.79 -5.37
C GLU A 86 -14.30 21.11 -6.34
N LEU A 87 -13.99 21.60 -7.55
CA LEU A 87 -14.98 21.90 -8.58
C LEU A 87 -15.70 20.66 -9.15
N LYS A 88 -15.03 19.50 -9.20
CA LYS A 88 -15.66 18.26 -9.66
C LYS A 88 -16.66 17.74 -8.61
N ILE A 89 -16.37 17.95 -7.32
CA ILE A 89 -17.29 17.58 -6.23
C ILE A 89 -18.47 18.56 -6.13
N ASP A 90 -18.21 19.88 -6.17
CA ASP A 90 -19.24 20.92 -6.02
C ASP A 90 -19.18 21.93 -7.19
N PRO A 91 -19.71 21.55 -8.37
CA PRO A 91 -19.69 22.41 -9.56
C PRO A 91 -20.28 23.82 -9.35
N PRO A 92 -21.36 24.01 -8.55
CA PRO A 92 -21.87 25.34 -8.19
C PRO A 92 -20.84 26.32 -7.58
N GLN A 93 -19.72 25.85 -7.03
CA GLN A 93 -18.70 26.77 -6.49
C GLN A 93 -18.06 27.66 -7.56
N LEU A 94 -18.03 27.22 -8.82
CA LEU A 94 -17.52 28.02 -9.93
C LEU A 94 -18.29 29.33 -10.06
N MET A 95 -19.62 29.27 -9.92
CA MET A 95 -20.49 30.44 -9.98
C MET A 95 -20.38 31.32 -8.74
N ARG A 96 -20.17 30.71 -7.56
CA ARG A 96 -20.06 31.42 -6.27
C ARG A 96 -18.71 32.15 -6.11
N ARG A 97 -17.61 31.59 -6.64
CA ARG A 97 -16.24 32.12 -6.45
C ARG A 97 -15.40 32.04 -7.75
N PRO A 98 -15.81 32.70 -8.85
CA PRO A 98 -15.17 32.56 -10.15
C PRO A 98 -13.68 32.95 -10.15
N TRP A 99 -13.30 33.98 -9.39
CA TRP A 99 -11.90 34.45 -9.30
C TRP A 99 -10.95 33.43 -8.65
N ARG A 100 -11.45 32.62 -7.70
CA ARG A 100 -10.64 31.54 -7.07
C ARG A 100 -10.27 30.46 -8.08
N TYR A 101 -11.15 30.23 -9.06
CA TYR A 101 -11.09 29.13 -10.02
C TYR A 101 -10.62 29.55 -11.42
N ALA A 102 -10.27 30.82 -11.64
CA ALA A 102 -9.81 31.31 -12.94
C ALA A 102 -8.59 30.53 -13.47
N THR A 103 -7.68 30.13 -12.58
CA THR A 103 -6.52 29.31 -12.92
C THR A 103 -6.86 27.85 -13.20
N SER A 104 -8.05 27.36 -12.84
CA SER A 104 -8.46 25.97 -13.05
C SER A 104 -8.56 25.59 -14.53
N LEU A 105 -8.90 26.55 -15.40
CA LEU A 105 -9.00 26.30 -16.85
C LEU A 105 -7.68 25.81 -17.45
N ARG A 106 -6.54 26.35 -16.99
CA ARG A 106 -5.21 25.94 -17.48
C ARG A 106 -4.93 24.47 -17.15
N TYR A 107 -5.34 24.03 -15.97
CA TYR A 107 -5.15 22.66 -15.51
C TYR A 107 -6.15 21.72 -16.18
N ALA A 108 -7.38 22.16 -16.43
CA ALA A 108 -8.35 21.40 -17.22
C ALA A 108 -7.86 21.17 -18.66
N LEU A 109 -7.20 22.16 -19.29
CA LEU A 109 -6.56 21.98 -20.60
C LEU A 109 -5.35 21.02 -20.52
N ALA A 110 -4.61 21.04 -19.42
CA ALA A 110 -3.49 20.15 -19.18
C ALA A 110 -3.93 18.68 -19.03
N MET A 111 -5.17 18.41 -18.58
CA MET A 111 -5.73 17.06 -18.50
C MET A 111 -5.86 16.36 -19.85
N LEU A 112 -5.94 17.10 -20.96
CA LEU A 112 -6.09 16.49 -22.28
C LEU A 112 -4.74 15.95 -22.79
N PRO A 113 -4.59 14.64 -23.04
CA PRO A 113 -3.36 14.10 -23.58
C PRO A 113 -3.08 14.71 -24.97
N LYS A 114 -1.80 14.83 -25.32
CA LYS A 114 -1.34 15.40 -26.61
C LYS A 114 -0.83 14.26 -27.48
N ARG A 115 -1.47 14.02 -28.63
CA ARG A 115 -0.95 13.06 -29.62
C ARG A 115 0.28 13.63 -30.31
N CYS A 116 1.34 12.83 -30.44
CA CYS A 116 2.55 13.17 -31.18
C CYS A 116 3.05 11.97 -32.02
N ARG A 117 4.04 12.20 -32.89
CA ARG A 117 4.65 11.16 -33.75
C ARG A 117 6.07 10.76 -33.35
N ARG A 118 6.73 11.58 -32.53
CA ARG A 118 8.11 11.39 -32.04
C ARG A 118 8.21 11.93 -30.61
N GLY A 119 9.21 11.50 -29.87
CA GLY A 119 9.55 12.00 -28.54
C GLY A 119 10.90 11.46 -28.06
N PRO A 120 11.49 12.04 -26.99
CA PRO A 120 12.79 11.64 -26.46
C PRO A 120 12.96 10.15 -26.18
N VAL A 121 11.92 9.46 -25.73
CA VAL A 121 11.98 8.02 -25.39
C VAL A 121 12.39 7.12 -26.58
N LEU A 122 12.16 7.56 -27.83
CA LEU A 122 12.51 6.78 -29.03
C LEU A 122 13.96 7.00 -29.50
N ALA A 123 14.82 7.60 -28.69
CA ALA A 123 16.18 7.94 -29.11
C ALA A 123 17.13 6.73 -29.18
N GLY A 124 16.90 5.69 -28.40
CA GLY A 124 17.67 4.46 -28.38
C GLY A 124 16.82 3.24 -28.02
N THR A 125 17.40 2.05 -28.19
CA THR A 125 16.80 0.77 -27.80
C THR A 125 17.84 -0.07 -27.08
N THR A 126 17.41 -0.85 -26.10
CA THR A 126 18.28 -1.68 -25.26
C THR A 126 17.67 -3.07 -25.06
N GLN A 127 18.40 -3.96 -24.40
CA GLN A 127 17.90 -5.26 -23.94
C GLN A 127 17.43 -5.17 -22.48
N ILE A 128 16.61 -6.13 -22.04
CA ILE A 128 16.10 -6.21 -20.67
C ILE A 128 17.26 -6.44 -19.70
N SER A 129 18.20 -7.29 -20.10
CA SER A 129 19.44 -7.63 -19.39
C SER A 129 20.35 -6.42 -19.10
N GLN A 130 20.15 -5.31 -19.81
CA GLN A 130 20.90 -4.06 -19.64
C GLN A 130 20.16 -3.02 -18.78
N LEU A 131 18.91 -3.28 -18.41
CA LEU A 131 18.19 -2.44 -17.44
C LEU A 131 18.71 -2.72 -16.02
N PRO A 132 18.50 -1.79 -15.06
CA PRO A 132 18.90 -2.03 -13.67
C PRO A 132 18.22 -3.28 -13.08
N MET A 133 19.04 -4.26 -12.69
CA MET A 133 18.59 -5.50 -12.07
C MET A 133 18.36 -5.33 -10.57
N LEU A 134 17.43 -4.44 -10.20
CA LEU A 134 17.12 -4.12 -8.81
C LEU A 134 16.53 -5.32 -8.08
N LYS A 135 17.25 -5.81 -7.07
CA LYS A 135 16.76 -6.77 -6.08
C LYS A 135 16.65 -6.04 -4.75
N SER A 136 15.46 -6.01 -4.14
CA SER A 136 15.23 -5.22 -2.93
C SER A 136 15.56 -5.99 -1.66
N TRP A 137 15.21 -7.28 -1.65
CA TRP A 137 15.35 -8.17 -0.50
C TRP A 137 16.08 -9.46 -0.87
N PRO A 138 16.79 -10.12 0.07
CA PRO A 138 17.66 -11.26 -0.24
C PRO A 138 16.96 -12.43 -0.92
N ASP A 139 15.70 -12.70 -0.59
CA ASP A 139 14.92 -13.83 -1.11
C ASP A 139 13.96 -13.43 -2.24
N ASP A 140 14.05 -12.20 -2.76
CA ASP A 140 13.33 -11.82 -3.97
C ASP A 140 13.67 -12.81 -5.12
N GLY A 141 12.66 -13.24 -5.87
CA GLY A 141 12.76 -14.23 -6.93
C GLY A 141 13.53 -13.76 -8.18
N GLY A 142 13.93 -12.48 -8.21
CA GLY A 142 14.69 -11.87 -9.30
C GLY A 142 14.72 -10.35 -9.19
N ALA A 143 14.99 -9.68 -10.31
CA ALA A 143 14.96 -8.22 -10.38
C ALA A 143 13.56 -7.68 -10.69
N PHE A 144 13.19 -6.56 -10.07
CA PHE A 144 11.85 -5.97 -10.19
C PHE A 144 11.88 -4.50 -10.60
N VAL A 145 10.90 -4.10 -11.41
CA VAL A 145 10.54 -2.69 -11.59
C VAL A 145 9.58 -2.30 -10.47
N THR A 146 9.99 -1.37 -9.61
CA THR A 146 9.22 -0.96 -8.42
C THR A 146 8.38 0.30 -8.61
N LEU A 147 8.69 1.14 -9.62
CA LEU A 147 7.86 2.29 -10.02
C LEU A 147 7.36 2.21 -11.48
N PRO A 148 6.78 1.07 -11.93
CA PRO A 148 6.27 0.93 -13.28
C PRO A 148 4.99 1.72 -13.48
N GLN A 149 4.83 2.30 -14.67
CA GLN A 149 3.60 2.95 -15.11
C GLN A 149 3.02 2.11 -16.26
N VAL A 150 2.17 1.14 -15.91
CA VAL A 150 1.64 0.14 -16.85
C VAL A 150 0.41 0.67 -17.56
N TYR A 151 0.57 0.89 -18.86
CA TYR A 151 -0.42 1.44 -19.76
C TYR A 151 -1.11 0.35 -20.57
N THR A 152 -2.45 0.33 -20.51
CA THR A 152 -3.29 -0.57 -21.31
C THR A 152 -4.55 0.14 -21.81
N GLU A 153 -5.13 -0.35 -22.90
CA GLU A 153 -6.40 0.14 -23.46
C GLU A 153 -7.40 -1.01 -23.58
N HIS A 154 -8.69 -0.71 -23.38
CA HIS A 154 -9.76 -1.67 -23.61
C HIS A 154 -9.91 -1.94 -25.11
N VAL A 155 -9.88 -3.21 -25.52
CA VAL A 155 -9.95 -3.61 -26.95
C VAL A 155 -11.22 -3.13 -27.65
N ASP A 156 -12.37 -3.17 -26.96
CA ASP A 156 -13.66 -2.72 -27.53
C ASP A 156 -13.84 -1.18 -27.47
N MET A 157 -13.05 -0.47 -26.66
CA MET A 157 -13.16 0.98 -26.45
C MET A 157 -11.78 1.65 -26.31
N PRO A 158 -10.94 1.59 -27.36
CA PRO A 158 -9.58 2.12 -27.28
C PRO A 158 -9.58 3.65 -27.19
N GLY A 159 -8.47 4.20 -26.69
CA GLY A 159 -8.19 5.63 -26.68
C GLY A 159 -7.61 6.17 -25.38
N LEU A 160 -6.75 7.18 -25.53
CA LEU A 160 -6.00 7.81 -24.43
C LEU A 160 -6.87 8.27 -23.25
N MET A 161 -8.08 8.79 -23.51
CA MET A 161 -8.98 9.29 -22.46
C MET A 161 -9.62 8.19 -21.62
N LYS A 162 -9.62 6.94 -22.11
CA LYS A 162 -10.20 5.75 -21.46
C LYS A 162 -9.12 4.71 -21.14
N SER A 163 -7.85 5.12 -21.22
CA SER A 163 -6.72 4.24 -20.92
C SER A 163 -6.61 4.01 -19.42
N ASN A 164 -6.08 2.84 -19.05
CA ASN A 164 -5.63 2.54 -17.71
C ASN A 164 -4.14 2.85 -17.61
N LEU A 165 -3.72 3.59 -16.59
CA LEU A 165 -2.33 3.68 -16.17
C LEU A 165 -2.26 3.22 -14.71
N GLY A 166 -1.63 2.07 -14.46
CA GLY A 166 -1.53 1.51 -13.11
C GLY A 166 -0.11 1.14 -12.72
N MET A 167 0.19 1.15 -11.43
CA MET A 167 1.45 0.66 -10.88
C MET A 167 1.31 -0.81 -10.50
N TYR A 168 1.92 -1.69 -11.28
CA TYR A 168 1.87 -3.14 -11.12
C TYR A 168 3.30 -3.67 -11.18
N ARG A 169 3.76 -4.40 -10.15
CA ARG A 169 5.16 -4.86 -10.10
C ARG A 169 5.48 -5.75 -11.32
N ILE A 170 6.69 -5.57 -11.85
CA ILE A 170 7.16 -6.26 -13.06
C ILE A 170 8.44 -7.00 -12.73
N GLN A 171 8.45 -8.32 -12.90
CA GLN A 171 9.64 -9.14 -12.70
C GLN A 171 10.45 -9.21 -14.01
N LEU A 172 11.64 -8.60 -14.02
CA LEU A 172 12.53 -8.53 -15.19
C LEU A 172 13.40 -9.78 -15.37
N SER A 173 13.79 -10.42 -14.28
CA SER A 173 14.72 -11.55 -14.27
C SER A 173 14.36 -12.58 -13.21
N GLY A 174 15.06 -13.72 -13.22
CA GLY A 174 14.70 -14.87 -12.39
C GLY A 174 13.42 -15.54 -12.88
N GLY A 175 12.77 -16.28 -11.98
CA GLY A 175 11.61 -17.10 -12.34
C GLY A 175 11.92 -18.09 -13.47
N GLN A 176 10.92 -18.39 -14.29
CA GLN A 176 11.04 -19.29 -15.46
C GLN A 176 10.90 -18.53 -16.79
N TYR A 177 11.14 -17.22 -16.79
CA TYR A 177 11.01 -16.37 -17.96
C TYR A 177 12.21 -16.52 -18.92
N GLN A 178 11.95 -16.46 -20.22
CA GLN A 178 13.03 -16.42 -21.22
C GLN A 178 13.79 -15.07 -21.15
N PRO A 179 15.11 -15.06 -20.92
CA PRO A 179 15.90 -13.83 -20.86
C PRO A 179 15.74 -12.97 -22.11
N ASP A 180 15.64 -11.65 -21.91
CA ASP A 180 15.48 -10.65 -22.98
C ASP A 180 14.23 -10.78 -23.86
N ARG A 181 13.30 -11.69 -23.52
CA ARG A 181 12.09 -11.96 -24.30
C ARG A 181 10.82 -11.92 -23.47
N GLU A 182 10.89 -12.34 -22.21
CA GLU A 182 9.73 -12.51 -21.35
C GLU A 182 9.96 -11.86 -19.99
N ILE A 183 8.90 -11.26 -19.45
CA ILE A 183 8.88 -10.69 -18.09
C ILE A 183 7.55 -11.02 -17.40
N GLY A 184 7.56 -11.02 -16.07
CA GLY A 184 6.37 -11.21 -15.25
C GLY A 184 5.54 -9.94 -15.14
N LEU A 185 4.22 -10.04 -15.32
CA LEU A 185 3.27 -8.94 -15.12
C LEU A 185 2.30 -9.28 -13.99
N HIS A 186 2.58 -8.79 -12.80
CA HIS A 186 1.76 -9.06 -11.62
C HIS A 186 0.76 -7.92 -11.38
N TYR A 187 -0.54 -8.20 -11.55
CA TYR A 187 -1.62 -7.31 -11.11
C TYR A 187 -2.63 -8.06 -10.23
N GLN A 188 -3.14 -7.35 -9.22
CA GLN A 188 -4.08 -7.87 -8.23
C GLN A 188 -5.54 -7.79 -8.72
N LEU A 189 -6.46 -8.41 -7.96
CA LEU A 189 -7.90 -8.25 -8.13
C LEU A 189 -8.33 -6.78 -7.97
N HIS A 190 -9.50 -6.43 -8.53
CA HIS A 190 -10.07 -5.07 -8.49
C HIS A 190 -9.26 -3.97 -9.20
N ARG A 191 -8.29 -4.33 -10.04
CA ARG A 191 -7.55 -3.37 -10.89
C ARG A 191 -8.11 -3.33 -12.32
N SER A 192 -8.20 -2.13 -12.91
CA SER A 192 -8.83 -1.91 -14.23
C SER A 192 -8.15 -2.68 -15.36
N ILE A 193 -6.86 -3.02 -15.24
CA ILE A 193 -6.14 -3.88 -16.18
C ILE A 193 -6.79 -5.26 -16.35
N GLY A 194 -7.37 -5.83 -15.28
CA GLY A 194 -8.05 -7.12 -15.34
C GLY A 194 -9.27 -7.10 -16.25
N VAL A 195 -10.02 -5.98 -16.26
CA VAL A 195 -11.16 -5.77 -17.15
C VAL A 195 -10.69 -5.70 -18.61
N HIS A 196 -9.60 -4.98 -18.88
CA HIS A 196 -9.04 -4.89 -20.23
C HIS A 196 -8.53 -6.25 -20.73
N HIS A 197 -7.85 -7.01 -19.87
CA HIS A 197 -7.35 -8.33 -20.21
C HIS A 197 -8.49 -9.32 -20.47
N ALA A 198 -9.52 -9.35 -19.63
CA ALA A 198 -10.70 -10.19 -19.83
C ALA A 198 -11.42 -9.89 -21.15
N ALA A 199 -11.52 -8.60 -21.53
CA ALA A 199 -12.09 -8.20 -22.81
C ALA A 199 -11.22 -8.66 -24.00
N ALA A 200 -9.90 -8.59 -23.89
CA ALA A 200 -8.97 -9.09 -24.90
C ALA A 200 -9.09 -10.60 -25.10
N VAL A 201 -9.16 -11.37 -24.00
CA VAL A 201 -9.40 -12.83 -24.02
C VAL A 201 -10.73 -13.15 -24.70
N ARG A 202 -11.82 -12.48 -24.28
CA ARG A 202 -13.17 -12.69 -24.85
C ARG A 202 -13.22 -12.41 -26.36
N SER A 203 -12.52 -11.38 -26.81
CA SER A 203 -12.50 -10.97 -28.22
C SER A 203 -11.46 -11.71 -29.07
N GLY A 204 -10.63 -12.57 -28.46
CA GLY A 204 -9.52 -13.24 -29.14
C GLY A 204 -8.45 -12.28 -29.67
N GLN A 205 -8.42 -11.04 -29.16
CA GLN A 205 -7.46 -10.02 -29.61
C GLN A 205 -6.20 -10.01 -28.73
N PRO A 206 -5.02 -9.69 -29.30
CA PRO A 206 -3.80 -9.57 -28.52
C PRO A 206 -3.91 -8.51 -27.42
N PHE A 207 -3.64 -8.88 -26.17
CA PHE A 207 -3.61 -7.92 -25.07
C PHE A 207 -2.25 -7.21 -25.00
N ARG A 208 -2.21 -5.98 -25.52
CA ARG A 208 -0.99 -5.16 -25.63
C ARG A 208 -0.75 -4.37 -24.36
N VAL A 209 0.51 -4.22 -23.97
CA VAL A 209 0.92 -3.50 -22.76
C VAL A 209 2.17 -2.67 -23.05
N ASN A 210 2.17 -1.42 -22.56
CA ASN A 210 3.40 -0.63 -22.44
C ASN A 210 3.69 -0.39 -20.96
N ILE A 211 4.94 -0.61 -20.54
CA ILE A 211 5.41 -0.29 -19.20
C ILE A 211 6.35 0.90 -19.33
N PHE A 212 5.90 2.08 -18.87
CA PHE A 212 6.76 3.26 -18.82
C PHE A 212 7.49 3.31 -17.48
N VAL A 213 8.71 3.80 -17.52
CA VAL A 213 9.54 4.04 -16.33
C VAL A 213 10.15 5.43 -16.48
N GLY A 214 10.05 6.25 -15.43
CA GLY A 214 10.50 7.65 -15.44
C GLY A 214 9.53 8.63 -16.12
N GLY A 215 10.09 9.68 -16.70
CA GLY A 215 9.39 10.87 -17.17
C GLY A 215 9.03 11.82 -16.04
N THR A 216 7.91 12.54 -16.16
CA THR A 216 7.47 13.45 -15.10
C THR A 216 7.07 12.67 -13.83
N PRO A 217 7.47 13.11 -12.62
CA PRO A 217 7.02 12.49 -11.36
C PRO A 217 5.49 12.40 -11.22
N ALA A 218 4.75 13.28 -11.92
CA ALA A 218 3.29 13.25 -11.94
C ALA A 218 2.70 11.98 -12.58
N MET A 219 3.40 11.35 -13.53
CA MET A 219 2.95 10.09 -14.12
C MET A 219 3.08 8.93 -13.13
N THR A 220 4.17 8.88 -12.37
CA THR A 220 4.37 7.90 -11.30
C THR A 220 3.29 8.04 -10.23
N LEU A 221 3.03 9.26 -9.74
CA LEU A 221 1.96 9.45 -8.74
C LEU A 221 0.59 9.11 -9.34
N ALA A 222 0.29 9.54 -10.56
CA ALA A 222 -1.00 9.27 -11.18
C ALA A 222 -1.30 7.76 -11.31
N ALA A 223 -0.28 6.93 -11.55
CA ALA A 223 -0.42 5.49 -11.65
C ALA A 223 -0.83 4.78 -10.34
N VAL A 224 -0.73 5.47 -9.19
CA VAL A 224 -1.17 4.95 -7.88
C VAL A 224 -2.47 5.58 -7.37
N MET A 225 -2.98 6.62 -8.03
CA MET A 225 -4.13 7.38 -7.52
C MET A 225 -5.43 6.57 -7.61
N PRO A 226 -6.21 6.45 -6.52
CA PRO A 226 -7.56 5.90 -6.56
C PRO A 226 -8.53 6.94 -7.13
N LEU A 227 -8.62 7.04 -8.45
CA LEU A 227 -9.46 8.05 -9.11
C LEU A 227 -10.93 7.59 -9.24
N PRO A 228 -11.90 8.53 -9.21
CA PRO A 228 -13.30 8.22 -9.50
C PRO A 228 -13.48 7.70 -10.92
N GLU A 229 -14.52 6.87 -11.12
CA GLU A 229 -14.89 6.38 -12.46
C GLU A 229 -15.03 7.52 -13.49
N GLY A 230 -14.58 7.25 -14.71
CA GLY A 230 -14.60 8.20 -15.83
C GLY A 230 -13.45 9.23 -15.83
N MET A 231 -12.56 9.23 -14.83
CA MET A 231 -11.32 10.01 -14.86
C MET A 231 -10.12 9.07 -15.06
N SER A 232 -9.53 9.07 -16.25
CA SER A 232 -8.31 8.29 -16.52
C SER A 232 -7.11 8.87 -15.76
N GLU A 233 -6.26 8.01 -15.24
CA GLU A 233 -5.00 8.36 -14.55
C GLU A 233 -4.10 9.21 -15.45
N LEU A 234 -4.11 8.97 -16.76
CA LEU A 234 -3.37 9.77 -17.73
C LEU A 234 -3.84 11.25 -17.74
N THR A 235 -5.14 11.48 -17.56
CA THR A 235 -5.70 12.84 -17.52
C THR A 235 -5.33 13.54 -16.21
N PHE A 236 -5.34 12.80 -15.10
CA PHE A 236 -4.90 13.31 -13.81
C PHE A 236 -3.40 13.64 -13.83
N ALA A 237 -2.58 12.79 -14.45
CA ALA A 237 -1.14 13.05 -14.66
C ALA A 237 -0.92 14.39 -15.38
N GLY A 238 -1.74 14.71 -16.39
CA GLY A 238 -1.67 15.99 -17.09
C GLY A 238 -1.99 17.20 -16.21
N ALA A 239 -3.03 17.11 -15.37
CA ALA A 239 -3.35 18.17 -14.40
C ALA A 239 -2.21 18.37 -13.39
N LEU A 240 -1.70 17.28 -12.82
CA LEU A 240 -0.65 17.30 -11.82
C LEU A 240 0.71 17.71 -12.38
N ALA A 241 1.03 17.36 -13.63
CA ALA A 241 2.22 17.85 -14.32
C ALA A 241 2.09 19.34 -14.70
N GLY A 242 0.86 19.86 -14.76
CA GLY A 242 0.59 21.22 -15.24
C GLY A 242 0.78 21.38 -16.74
N HIS A 243 0.91 20.28 -17.49
CA HIS A 243 1.02 20.27 -18.94
C HIS A 243 0.42 18.99 -19.52
N ARG A 244 0.01 19.07 -20.80
CA ARG A 244 -0.51 17.91 -21.54
C ARG A 244 0.55 16.81 -21.67
N ILE A 245 0.18 15.57 -21.36
CA ILE A 245 1.08 14.41 -21.50
C ILE A 245 1.21 14.03 -22.99
N PRO A 246 2.42 14.08 -23.58
CA PRO A 246 2.64 13.69 -24.97
C PRO A 246 2.62 12.17 -25.15
N MET A 247 1.71 11.66 -25.98
CA MET A 247 1.56 10.24 -26.32
C MET A 247 1.89 10.04 -27.80
N ILE A 248 2.96 9.30 -28.06
CA ILE A 248 3.41 8.93 -29.40
C ILE A 248 2.49 7.85 -29.95
N VAL A 249 1.85 8.08 -31.08
CA VAL A 249 0.91 7.15 -31.72
C VAL A 249 1.44 6.58 -33.02
N GLY A 250 0.96 5.38 -33.40
CA GLY A 250 1.26 4.75 -34.69
C GLY A 250 2.65 4.10 -34.78
N GLN A 251 3.25 3.74 -33.65
CA GLN A 251 4.51 2.99 -33.63
C GLN A 251 4.26 1.51 -33.91
N ARG A 252 5.25 0.88 -34.54
CA ARG A 252 5.29 -0.56 -34.80
C ARG A 252 6.60 -1.14 -34.29
N ALA A 253 6.57 -2.39 -33.88
CA ALA A 253 7.75 -3.19 -33.60
C ALA A 253 7.65 -4.52 -34.36
N GLU A 254 8.68 -5.35 -34.23
CA GLU A 254 8.67 -6.73 -34.65
C GLU A 254 8.49 -7.60 -33.42
N ASP A 255 7.66 -8.64 -33.51
CA ASP A 255 7.58 -9.67 -32.47
C ASP A 255 8.75 -10.67 -32.58
N ALA A 256 8.80 -11.66 -31.68
CA ALA A 256 9.85 -12.67 -31.65
C ALA A 256 9.97 -13.51 -32.94
N SER A 257 8.94 -13.50 -33.81
CA SER A 257 8.95 -14.18 -35.11
C SER A 257 9.32 -13.26 -36.28
N GLY A 258 9.63 -11.98 -36.00
CA GLY A 258 9.92 -10.96 -37.01
C GLY A 258 8.66 -10.37 -37.66
N LYS A 259 7.47 -10.64 -37.14
CA LYS A 259 6.22 -10.12 -37.71
C LYS A 259 5.96 -8.70 -37.18
N PRO A 260 5.55 -7.75 -38.03
CA PRO A 260 5.22 -6.41 -37.58
C PRO A 260 3.97 -6.42 -36.68
N VAL A 261 4.08 -5.78 -35.52
CA VAL A 261 3.01 -5.60 -34.54
C VAL A 261 2.80 -4.11 -34.24
N ASP A 262 1.54 -3.69 -34.19
CA ASP A 262 1.19 -2.34 -33.78
C ASP A 262 1.33 -2.20 -32.26
N LEU A 263 2.01 -1.14 -31.82
CA LEU A 263 2.19 -0.84 -30.40
C LEU A 263 1.07 0.06 -29.88
N LEU A 264 0.81 -0.01 -28.57
CA LEU A 264 0.03 1.01 -27.89
C LEU A 264 0.75 2.37 -27.92
N PRO A 265 0.04 3.49 -27.72
CA PRO A 265 0.65 4.79 -27.58
C PRO A 265 1.77 4.80 -26.53
N ILE A 266 2.90 5.41 -26.85
CA ILE A 266 4.08 5.47 -25.97
C ILE A 266 4.16 6.84 -25.30
N TYR A 267 4.35 6.90 -23.99
CA TYR A 267 4.58 8.16 -23.30
C TYR A 267 5.90 8.80 -23.76
N GLY A 268 5.82 9.93 -24.48
CA GLY A 268 6.95 10.47 -25.23
C GLY A 268 8.12 10.99 -24.41
N GLU A 269 7.86 11.41 -23.16
CA GLU A 269 8.88 11.94 -22.24
C GLU A 269 9.38 10.91 -21.23
N ALA A 270 8.90 9.66 -21.29
CA ALA A 270 9.39 8.58 -20.44
C ALA A 270 10.91 8.39 -20.58
N ASP A 271 11.55 7.92 -19.51
CA ASP A 271 12.96 7.54 -19.55
C ASP A 271 13.10 6.20 -20.30
N PHE A 272 12.21 5.26 -20.02
CA PHE A 272 12.14 3.95 -20.67
C PHE A 272 10.71 3.55 -21.04
N CYS A 273 10.58 2.73 -22.07
CA CYS A 273 9.33 2.06 -22.43
C CYS A 273 9.60 0.60 -22.81
N ILE A 274 9.09 -0.34 -22.02
CA ILE A 274 9.06 -1.77 -22.35
C ILE A 274 7.69 -2.05 -23.00
N SER A 275 7.69 -2.47 -24.26
CA SER A 275 6.47 -2.71 -25.03
C SER A 275 6.31 -4.18 -25.38
N GLY A 276 5.12 -4.73 -25.19
CA GLY A 276 4.89 -6.17 -25.31
C GLY A 276 3.42 -6.57 -25.50
N THR A 277 3.20 -7.88 -25.60
CA THR A 277 1.86 -8.50 -25.60
C THR A 277 1.81 -9.61 -24.57
N VAL A 278 0.74 -9.69 -23.78
CA VAL A 278 0.53 -10.77 -22.83
C VAL A 278 0.23 -12.07 -23.58
N ASP A 279 0.86 -13.16 -23.14
CA ASP A 279 0.55 -14.50 -23.63
C ASP A 279 -0.77 -15.00 -23.01
N PRO A 280 -1.84 -15.22 -23.79
CA PRO A 280 -3.13 -15.64 -23.24
C PRO A 280 -3.14 -17.08 -22.75
N GLN A 281 -2.11 -17.88 -23.05
CA GLN A 281 -2.05 -19.32 -22.71
C GLN A 281 -1.02 -19.64 -21.64
N ARG A 282 -0.21 -18.67 -21.22
CA ARG A 282 0.91 -18.90 -20.29
C ARG A 282 0.84 -17.98 -19.09
N GLN A 283 0.89 -18.62 -17.93
CA GLN A 283 1.24 -18.01 -16.66
C GLN A 283 2.50 -18.72 -16.16
N LEU A 284 3.37 -17.99 -15.49
CA LEU A 284 4.59 -18.53 -14.91
C LEU A 284 4.75 -18.02 -13.48
N PRO A 285 5.48 -18.75 -12.62
CA PRO A 285 5.76 -18.31 -11.26
C PRO A 285 6.48 -16.96 -11.25
N GLU A 286 5.86 -15.98 -10.59
CA GLU A 286 6.40 -14.67 -10.25
C GLU A 286 6.67 -14.60 -8.75
N GLY A 287 7.70 -13.87 -8.34
CA GLY A 287 8.14 -13.80 -6.95
C GLY A 287 9.05 -14.96 -6.53
N PRO A 288 9.32 -15.14 -5.22
CA PRO A 288 8.84 -14.32 -4.11
C PRO A 288 9.23 -12.85 -4.22
N PHE A 289 8.54 -11.95 -3.52
CA PHE A 289 8.85 -10.51 -3.56
C PHE A 289 8.57 -9.88 -2.20
N GLY A 290 9.50 -9.11 -1.66
CA GLY A 290 9.27 -8.43 -0.40
C GLY A 290 8.22 -7.33 -0.53
N ASP A 291 7.10 -7.44 0.19
CA ASP A 291 5.93 -6.59 0.00
C ASP A 291 5.73 -5.57 1.14
N HIS A 292 4.83 -4.61 0.92
CA HIS A 292 4.49 -3.49 1.81
C HIS A 292 3.90 -3.94 3.16
N LEU A 293 3.57 -5.22 3.34
CA LEU A 293 3.20 -5.75 4.66
C LEU A 293 4.43 -6.05 5.53
N GLY A 294 5.65 -5.98 5.00
CA GLY A 294 6.86 -6.40 5.71
C GLY A 294 7.12 -7.91 5.70
N TYR A 295 6.47 -8.61 4.77
CA TYR A 295 6.60 -10.05 4.53
C TYR A 295 6.79 -10.31 3.04
N TYR A 296 7.32 -11.48 2.69
CA TYR A 296 7.40 -11.87 1.28
C TYR A 296 6.02 -12.24 0.74
N SER A 297 5.63 -11.70 -0.41
CA SER A 297 4.64 -12.40 -1.24
C SER A 297 5.24 -13.73 -1.68
N LEU A 298 4.50 -14.81 -1.51
CA LEU A 298 4.88 -16.11 -2.02
C LEU A 298 4.81 -16.13 -3.55
N ALA A 299 5.46 -17.13 -4.15
CA ALA A 299 5.43 -17.31 -5.58
C ALA A 299 4.06 -17.82 -6.05
N HIS A 300 3.50 -17.15 -7.07
CA HIS A 300 2.24 -17.55 -7.70
C HIS A 300 2.32 -17.38 -9.22
N ASP A 301 1.43 -18.06 -9.95
CA ASP A 301 1.38 -17.97 -11.40
C ASP A 301 0.72 -16.66 -11.84
N PHE A 302 1.48 -15.84 -12.57
CA PHE A 302 1.00 -14.57 -13.15
C PHE A 302 1.20 -14.52 -14.67
N PRO A 303 0.45 -13.66 -15.39
CA PRO A 303 0.58 -13.53 -16.84
C PRO A 303 2.01 -13.20 -17.31
N VAL A 304 2.41 -13.83 -18.41
CA VAL A 304 3.71 -13.59 -19.05
C VAL A 304 3.57 -12.50 -20.11
N LEU A 305 4.40 -11.46 -20.04
CA LEU A 305 4.50 -10.46 -21.10
C LEU A 305 5.64 -10.83 -22.07
N LYS A 306 5.31 -11.04 -23.35
CA LYS A 306 6.30 -11.16 -24.43
C LYS A 306 6.74 -9.77 -24.86
N VAL A 307 8.01 -9.46 -24.65
CA VAL A 307 8.60 -8.14 -24.95
C VAL A 307 8.97 -8.07 -26.42
N HIS A 308 8.48 -7.03 -27.09
CA HIS A 308 8.80 -6.73 -28.50
C HIS A 308 9.95 -5.72 -28.62
N ARG A 309 9.99 -4.73 -27.72
CA ARG A 309 11.03 -3.70 -27.73
C ARG A 309 11.16 -3.00 -26.39
N VAL A 310 12.39 -2.65 -26.02
CA VAL A 310 12.71 -1.71 -24.94
C VAL A 310 13.31 -0.45 -25.55
N TYR A 311 12.61 0.67 -25.38
CA TYR A 311 13.04 2.00 -25.79
C TYR A 311 13.61 2.78 -24.61
N HIS A 312 14.56 3.68 -24.87
CA HIS A 312 15.03 4.62 -23.87
C HIS A 312 15.44 5.97 -24.49
N ARG A 313 15.35 7.03 -23.68
CA ARG A 313 15.92 8.34 -24.02
C ARG A 313 17.44 8.36 -23.83
N ARG A 314 18.12 9.40 -24.32
CA ARG A 314 19.60 9.51 -24.25
C ARG A 314 20.13 9.74 -22.83
N ASP A 315 19.43 10.56 -22.07
CA ASP A 315 19.72 10.96 -20.69
C ASP A 315 18.77 10.23 -19.72
N ALA A 316 18.55 8.93 -19.95
CA ALA A 316 17.59 8.14 -19.19
C ALA A 316 18.08 7.88 -17.77
N ILE A 317 17.22 8.13 -16.77
CA ILE A 317 17.45 7.79 -15.37
C ILE A 317 16.38 6.79 -14.94
N TRP A 318 16.79 5.73 -14.23
CA TRP A 318 15.88 4.71 -13.74
C TRP A 318 15.39 5.03 -12.31
N PRO A 319 14.15 5.51 -12.12
CA PRO A 319 13.58 5.68 -10.80
C PRO A 319 13.27 4.34 -10.15
N PHE A 320 13.55 4.21 -8.87
CA PHE A 320 13.14 3.07 -8.07
C PHE A 320 12.73 3.49 -6.66
N THR A 321 11.96 2.61 -6.04
CA THR A 321 11.62 2.63 -4.62
C THR A 321 11.85 1.25 -4.01
N VAL A 322 11.79 1.15 -2.70
CA VAL A 322 11.81 -0.12 -1.95
C VAL A 322 10.55 -0.19 -1.10
N VAL A 323 9.81 -1.29 -1.23
CA VAL A 323 8.69 -1.59 -0.35
C VAL A 323 9.11 -2.61 0.69
N GLY A 324 8.40 -2.64 1.80
CA GLY A 324 8.71 -3.50 2.93
C GLY A 324 7.88 -3.12 4.14
N ARG A 325 8.37 -3.41 5.33
CA ARG A 325 7.66 -3.09 6.56
C ARG A 325 7.38 -1.57 6.64
N PRO A 326 6.12 -1.13 6.79
CA PRO A 326 5.78 0.29 6.83
C PRO A 326 6.37 0.99 8.07
N PRO A 327 6.66 2.30 7.97
CA PRO A 327 6.50 3.14 6.79
C PRO A 327 7.63 2.94 5.76
N GLN A 328 7.30 3.09 4.48
CA GLN A 328 8.25 3.21 3.36
C GLN A 328 7.82 4.40 2.47
N GLU A 329 8.52 4.65 1.36
CA GLU A 329 8.22 5.76 0.45
C GLU A 329 6.77 5.71 -0.08
N ASP A 330 6.20 4.52 -0.21
CA ASP A 330 4.79 4.31 -0.57
C ASP A 330 3.78 4.91 0.42
N THR A 331 4.14 5.00 1.70
CA THR A 331 3.36 5.69 2.74
C THR A 331 3.20 7.18 2.42
N MET A 332 4.21 7.80 1.80
CA MET A 332 4.15 9.21 1.41
C MET A 332 3.17 9.42 0.24
N PHE A 333 3.01 8.44 -0.65
CA PHE A 333 1.95 8.48 -1.66
C PHE A 333 0.57 8.50 -1.00
N GLY A 334 0.33 7.61 -0.02
CA GLY A 334 -0.93 7.56 0.74
C GLY A 334 -1.28 8.90 1.40
N GLN A 335 -0.30 9.51 2.08
CA GLN A 335 -0.47 10.83 2.72
C GLN A 335 -0.78 11.93 1.71
N LEU A 336 -0.06 11.98 0.57
CA LEU A 336 -0.30 12.98 -0.46
C LEU A 336 -1.66 12.79 -1.15
N ILE A 337 -2.07 11.55 -1.39
CA ILE A 337 -3.41 11.19 -1.89
C ILE A 337 -4.45 11.70 -0.89
N HIS A 338 -4.26 11.47 0.40
CA HIS A 338 -5.18 11.94 1.44
C HIS A 338 -5.25 13.47 1.51
N GLU A 339 -4.12 14.17 1.38
CA GLU A 339 -4.10 15.64 1.31
C GLU A 339 -4.88 16.19 0.09
N LEU A 340 -4.80 15.48 -1.04
CA LEU A 340 -5.51 15.84 -2.27
C LEU A 340 -7.00 15.47 -2.27
N THR A 341 -7.39 14.42 -1.55
CA THR A 341 -8.73 13.81 -1.63
C THR A 341 -9.52 13.84 -0.32
N GLY A 342 -8.92 14.25 0.80
CA GLY A 342 -9.54 14.29 2.14
C GLY A 342 -10.92 14.96 2.20
N PRO A 343 -11.18 16.06 1.46
CA PRO A 343 -12.51 16.67 1.41
C PRO A 343 -13.62 15.81 0.77
N ILE A 344 -13.30 14.68 0.12
CA ILE A 344 -14.27 13.84 -0.61
C ILE A 344 -14.94 12.81 0.32
N ILE A 345 -14.21 12.22 1.27
CA ILE A 345 -14.64 11.01 2.00
C ILE A 345 -16.00 11.17 2.71
N PRO A 346 -16.32 12.29 3.41
CA PRO A 346 -17.59 12.44 4.11
C PRO A 346 -18.83 12.52 3.21
N THR A 347 -18.66 12.64 1.88
CA THR A 347 -19.78 12.83 0.94
C THR A 347 -20.39 11.53 0.43
N VAL A 348 -19.72 10.38 0.63
CA VAL A 348 -20.13 9.10 0.03
C VAL A 348 -21.00 8.26 0.98
N ILE A 349 -20.75 8.32 2.29
CA ILE A 349 -21.47 7.51 3.30
C ILE A 349 -22.08 8.43 4.36
N PRO A 350 -23.41 8.62 4.37
CA PRO A 350 -24.08 9.46 5.35
C PRO A 350 -23.80 9.01 6.78
N GLY A 351 -23.39 9.94 7.65
CA GLY A 351 -23.14 9.68 9.06
C GLY A 351 -21.70 9.27 9.40
N VAL A 352 -20.86 9.01 8.40
CA VAL A 352 -19.42 8.78 8.58
C VAL A 352 -18.68 10.13 8.52
N ARG A 353 -18.01 10.48 9.62
CA ARG A 353 -17.22 11.72 9.74
C ARG A 353 -15.81 11.52 9.18
N ALA A 354 -15.19 10.38 9.45
CA ALA A 354 -13.82 10.10 9.03
C ALA A 354 -13.56 8.59 8.91
N VAL A 355 -12.63 8.22 8.03
CA VAL A 355 -12.10 6.85 7.86
C VAL A 355 -10.60 6.95 7.65
N HIS A 356 -9.83 6.11 8.35
CA HIS A 356 -8.37 6.08 8.31
C HIS A 356 -7.88 4.65 8.12
N ALA A 357 -7.19 4.41 7.01
CA ALA A 357 -6.43 3.18 6.76
C ALA A 357 -5.08 3.28 7.46
N VAL A 358 -4.79 2.38 8.39
CA VAL A 358 -3.65 2.52 9.29
C VAL A 358 -2.38 1.98 8.63
N ASP A 359 -1.52 2.89 8.16
CA ASP A 359 -0.29 2.54 7.43
C ASP A 359 0.60 1.54 8.19
N ALA A 360 0.81 1.76 9.49
CA ALA A 360 1.64 0.89 10.33
C ALA A 360 1.11 -0.56 10.47
N ALA A 361 -0.17 -0.78 10.16
CA ALA A 361 -0.80 -2.10 10.13
C ALA A 361 -0.75 -2.75 8.73
N GLY A 362 -0.02 -2.17 7.76
CA GLY A 362 -0.01 -2.62 6.36
C GLY A 362 -1.05 -1.92 5.49
N VAL A 363 -1.44 -0.68 5.84
CA VAL A 363 -2.47 0.15 5.18
C VAL A 363 -3.89 -0.45 5.30
N HIS A 364 -4.17 -1.55 4.60
CA HIS A 364 -5.51 -2.11 4.51
C HIS A 364 -5.94 -3.00 5.68
N PRO A 365 -5.08 -3.79 6.36
CA PRO A 365 -5.53 -4.74 7.39
C PRO A 365 -6.36 -4.14 8.53
N LEU A 366 -6.13 -2.86 8.87
CA LEU A 366 -6.86 -2.12 9.91
C LEU A 366 -7.42 -0.80 9.37
N LEU A 367 -8.74 -0.63 9.49
CA LEU A 367 -9.43 0.64 9.35
C LEU A 367 -9.92 1.13 10.70
N LEU A 368 -9.73 2.43 10.93
CA LEU A 368 -10.43 3.18 11.98
C LEU A 368 -11.51 4.02 11.32
N ALA A 369 -12.66 4.16 11.96
CA ALA A 369 -13.77 5.00 11.49
C ALA A 369 -14.45 5.76 12.63
N VAL A 370 -14.84 7.00 12.36
CA VAL A 370 -15.72 7.79 13.24
C VAL A 370 -17.06 7.96 12.54
N GLY A 371 -18.09 7.37 13.12
CA GLY A 371 -19.46 7.40 12.63
C GLY A 371 -20.40 8.17 13.56
N SER A 372 -21.70 8.03 13.32
CA SER A 372 -22.74 8.65 14.14
C SER A 372 -23.96 7.75 14.37
N GLU A 373 -24.65 7.92 15.50
CA GLU A 373 -25.93 7.27 15.84
C GLU A 373 -27.05 8.32 15.83
N ARG A 374 -27.70 8.52 14.69
CA ARG A 374 -28.61 9.65 14.45
C ARG A 374 -30.08 9.30 14.59
N TYR A 375 -30.43 8.02 14.43
CA TYR A 375 -31.82 7.60 14.30
C TYR A 375 -32.58 7.53 15.63
N THR A 376 -31.90 7.34 16.75
CA THR A 376 -32.53 7.12 18.07
C THR A 376 -32.03 8.08 19.16
N PRO A 377 -32.11 9.41 18.96
CA PRO A 377 -31.55 10.40 19.90
C PRO A 377 -32.23 10.40 21.28
N TYR A 378 -33.42 9.80 21.39
CA TYR A 378 -34.21 9.67 22.62
C TYR A 378 -33.86 8.43 23.46
N ASN A 379 -33.04 7.51 22.96
CA ASN A 379 -32.62 6.34 23.72
C ASN A 379 -31.49 6.71 24.69
N ALA A 380 -31.70 6.44 25.99
CA ALA A 380 -30.72 6.71 27.04
C ALA A 380 -29.52 5.76 26.99
N LEU A 381 -29.75 4.49 26.61
CA LEU A 381 -28.70 3.52 26.34
C LEU A 381 -28.32 3.61 24.86
N ARG A 382 -27.13 4.13 24.58
CA ARG A 382 -26.54 4.13 23.24
C ARG A 382 -25.78 2.83 23.05
N CYS A 383 -26.19 2.05 22.06
CA CYS A 383 -25.47 0.88 21.57
C CYS A 383 -25.30 1.04 20.06
N PRO A 384 -24.33 0.34 19.43
CA PRO A 384 -24.17 0.37 17.99
C PRO A 384 -25.46 -0.06 17.27
N GLN A 385 -25.97 0.79 16.39
CA GLN A 385 -27.11 0.54 15.51
C GLN A 385 -26.79 1.05 14.11
N GLU A 386 -26.75 2.37 13.93
CA GLU A 386 -26.41 3.00 12.67
C GLU A 386 -24.93 2.79 12.31
N LEU A 387 -24.04 2.73 13.31
CA LEU A 387 -22.63 2.39 13.07
C LEU A 387 -22.48 1.07 12.33
N LEU A 388 -23.37 0.09 12.53
CA LEU A 388 -23.32 -1.19 11.84
C LEU A 388 -23.69 -1.05 10.36
N THR A 389 -24.66 -0.21 10.02
CA THR A 389 -24.99 0.12 8.63
C THR A 389 -23.82 0.85 7.95
N GLN A 390 -23.23 1.82 8.65
CA GLN A 390 -22.06 2.57 8.16
C GLN A 390 -20.85 1.65 7.95
N ALA A 391 -20.59 0.71 8.87
CA ALA A 391 -19.51 -0.26 8.77
C ALA A 391 -19.64 -1.16 7.54
N ASN A 392 -20.85 -1.67 7.25
CA ASN A 392 -21.10 -2.46 6.05
C ASN A 392 -20.92 -1.64 4.77
N ALA A 393 -21.31 -0.37 4.77
CA ALA A 393 -21.08 0.53 3.63
C ALA A 393 -19.59 0.79 3.39
N ILE A 394 -18.81 1.00 4.46
CA ILE A 394 -17.34 1.17 4.39
C ILE A 394 -16.70 -0.08 3.81
N LEU A 395 -17.02 -1.27 4.34
CA LEU A 395 -16.47 -2.54 3.84
C LEU A 395 -17.00 -2.93 2.45
N GLY A 396 -18.05 -2.28 1.94
CA GLY A 396 -18.53 -2.44 0.58
C GLY A 396 -17.85 -1.52 -0.44
N GLN A 397 -17.00 -0.59 -0.01
CA GLN A 397 -16.54 0.53 -0.85
C GLN A 397 -15.09 0.37 -1.32
N GLY A 398 -14.90 0.11 -2.62
CA GLY A 398 -13.60 0.22 -3.29
C GLY A 398 -12.47 -0.50 -2.55
N GLN A 399 -11.35 0.19 -2.31
CA GLN A 399 -10.19 -0.37 -1.60
C GLN A 399 -10.40 -0.56 -0.08
N LEU A 400 -11.40 0.12 0.53
CA LEU A 400 -11.73 -0.08 1.95
C LEU A 400 -12.30 -1.49 2.21
N SER A 401 -12.84 -2.13 1.17
CA SER A 401 -13.31 -3.51 1.23
C SER A 401 -12.20 -4.54 1.49
N LEU A 402 -10.93 -4.17 1.32
CA LEU A 402 -9.80 -5.08 1.55
C LEU A 402 -9.50 -5.28 3.05
N ALA A 403 -10.03 -4.42 3.92
CA ALA A 403 -9.71 -4.44 5.33
C ALA A 403 -10.23 -5.67 6.08
N LYS A 404 -9.42 -6.19 7.00
CA LYS A 404 -9.79 -7.30 7.90
C LYS A 404 -10.45 -6.79 9.16
N TYR A 405 -9.91 -5.73 9.74
CA TYR A 405 -10.43 -5.14 10.96
C TYR A 405 -11.00 -3.76 10.65
N LEU A 406 -12.24 -3.52 11.07
CA LEU A 406 -12.85 -2.19 11.07
C LEU A 406 -13.26 -1.85 12.50
N LEU A 407 -12.55 -0.92 13.11
CA LEU A 407 -12.88 -0.37 14.41
C LEU A 407 -13.64 0.93 14.17
N ILE A 408 -14.92 0.96 14.57
CA ILE A 408 -15.79 2.11 14.35
C ILE A 408 -16.36 2.61 15.67
N VAL A 409 -16.30 3.92 15.89
CA VAL A 409 -16.80 4.57 17.10
C VAL A 409 -17.81 5.67 16.80
N ALA A 410 -18.73 5.90 17.72
CA ALA A 410 -19.66 7.03 17.67
C ALA A 410 -18.95 8.32 18.09
N GLY A 411 -18.87 9.29 17.16
CA GLY A 411 -18.22 10.57 17.40
C GLY A 411 -19.05 11.54 18.26
N GLN A 412 -20.38 11.42 18.29
CA GLN A 412 -21.22 12.35 19.08
C GLN A 412 -21.14 12.14 20.60
N ASP A 413 -20.45 11.08 21.05
CA ASP A 413 -20.24 10.83 22.48
C ASP A 413 -19.02 11.61 23.00
N ASP A 414 -18.12 12.06 22.11
CA ASP A 414 -16.99 12.95 22.40
C ASP A 414 -16.44 13.57 21.10
N ASP A 415 -16.59 14.88 20.95
CA ASP A 415 -16.15 15.60 19.75
C ASP A 415 -14.62 15.72 19.61
N THR A 416 -13.86 15.32 20.64
CA THR A 416 -12.40 15.37 20.66
C THR A 416 -11.73 14.15 20.05
N VAL A 417 -12.49 13.10 19.69
CA VAL A 417 -11.95 11.89 19.07
C VAL A 417 -11.27 12.23 17.73
N ASP A 418 -9.96 12.04 17.69
CA ASP A 418 -9.15 12.13 16.48
C ASP A 418 -8.82 10.72 15.96
N ILE A 419 -9.10 10.48 14.68
CA ILE A 419 -8.85 9.21 14.01
C ILE A 419 -7.37 8.99 13.70
N HIS A 420 -6.56 10.05 13.73
CA HIS A 420 -5.12 10.01 13.50
C HIS A 420 -4.32 9.87 14.80
N ASP A 421 -4.90 10.18 15.97
CA ASP A 421 -4.38 9.73 17.27
C ASP A 421 -4.83 8.29 17.52
N ILE A 422 -4.11 7.35 16.91
CA ILE A 422 -4.44 5.92 16.98
C ILE A 422 -4.46 5.43 18.44
N GLY A 423 -3.53 5.90 19.29
CA GLY A 423 -3.50 5.51 20.70
C GLY A 423 -4.73 5.98 21.47
N GLY A 424 -5.09 7.26 21.30
CA GLY A 424 -6.31 7.83 21.86
C GLY A 424 -7.58 7.16 21.34
N PHE A 425 -7.64 6.85 20.05
CA PHE A 425 -8.75 6.13 19.42
C PHE A 425 -8.96 4.73 20.02
N PHE A 426 -7.88 3.95 20.19
CA PHE A 426 -7.96 2.63 20.84
C PHE A 426 -8.45 2.76 22.29
N ALA A 427 -7.91 3.72 23.05
CA ALA A 427 -8.36 3.95 24.42
C ALA A 427 -9.85 4.31 24.47
N TYR A 428 -10.31 5.20 23.59
CA TYR A 428 -11.70 5.61 23.48
C TYR A 428 -12.64 4.43 23.21
N LEU A 429 -12.27 3.56 22.25
CA LEU A 429 -13.01 2.35 21.91
C LEU A 429 -13.03 1.35 23.07
N LEU A 430 -11.86 1.02 23.63
CA LEU A 430 -11.72 0.00 24.67
C LEU A 430 -12.40 0.39 25.98
N GLN A 431 -12.57 1.68 26.27
CA GLN A 431 -13.39 2.15 27.41
C GLN A 431 -14.89 1.87 27.26
N ARG A 432 -15.38 1.66 26.03
CA ARG A 432 -16.81 1.64 25.70
C ARG A 432 -17.31 0.29 25.19
N VAL A 433 -16.46 -0.44 24.48
CA VAL A 433 -16.84 -1.67 23.78
C VAL A 433 -17.39 -2.75 24.70
N ASP A 434 -18.45 -3.43 24.32
CA ASP A 434 -18.98 -4.60 25.03
C ASP A 434 -18.72 -5.86 24.20
N TRP A 435 -17.76 -6.69 24.63
CA TRP A 435 -17.38 -7.92 23.92
C TRP A 435 -18.48 -8.98 23.82
N THR A 436 -19.59 -8.81 24.55
CA THR A 436 -20.76 -9.69 24.45
C THR A 436 -21.70 -9.31 23.30
N ARG A 437 -21.52 -8.13 22.69
CA ARG A 437 -22.43 -7.53 21.70
C ARG A 437 -21.73 -6.94 20.47
N ASP A 438 -20.59 -6.29 20.66
CA ASP A 438 -20.01 -5.31 19.73
C ASP A 438 -19.05 -5.92 18.69
N LEU A 439 -19.04 -7.26 18.58
CA LEU A 439 -18.19 -8.02 17.66
C LEU A 439 -19.01 -8.59 16.50
N HIS A 440 -18.70 -8.18 15.26
CA HIS A 440 -19.43 -8.62 14.07
C HIS A 440 -18.49 -9.22 13.03
N PHE A 441 -18.51 -10.54 12.91
CA PHE A 441 -17.65 -11.29 12.00
C PHE A 441 -18.28 -11.49 10.62
N GLN A 442 -17.43 -11.42 9.58
CA GLN A 442 -17.67 -12.01 8.27
C GLN A 442 -16.64 -13.13 8.09
N THR A 443 -17.06 -14.38 8.24
CA THR A 443 -16.12 -15.51 8.45
C THR A 443 -15.61 -16.18 7.18
N ARG A 444 -16.26 -15.95 6.03
CA ARG A 444 -15.83 -16.45 4.71
C ARG A 444 -16.06 -15.37 3.66
N THR A 445 -15.06 -14.55 3.43
CA THR A 445 -15.15 -13.39 2.54
C THR A 445 -13.83 -13.16 1.81
N THR A 446 -13.82 -12.19 0.91
CA THR A 446 -12.63 -11.78 0.17
C THR A 446 -11.76 -10.84 0.99
N ILE A 447 -10.45 -11.04 0.93
CA ILE A 447 -9.43 -10.17 1.55
C ILE A 447 -8.38 -9.80 0.50
N ASP A 448 -7.42 -8.96 0.89
CA ASP A 448 -6.29 -8.57 0.06
C ASP A 448 -5.51 -9.80 -0.47
N THR A 449 -5.08 -9.75 -1.73
CA THR A 449 -4.24 -10.77 -2.37
C THR A 449 -2.94 -11.00 -1.61
N LEU A 450 -2.43 -9.98 -0.93
CA LEU A 450 -1.16 -10.02 -0.21
C LEU A 450 -1.30 -10.49 1.24
N ASP A 451 -2.52 -10.76 1.70
CA ASP A 451 -2.76 -11.18 3.07
C ASP A 451 -2.65 -12.70 3.23
N TYR A 452 -1.52 -13.14 3.79
CA TYR A 452 -1.22 -14.54 4.05
C TYR A 452 -1.63 -15.02 5.46
N SER A 453 -2.45 -14.25 6.19
CA SER A 453 -3.00 -14.74 7.46
C SER A 453 -4.14 -15.74 7.28
N GLY A 454 -4.85 -15.68 6.13
CA GLY A 454 -5.89 -16.63 5.75
C GLY A 454 -5.36 -17.99 5.28
N SER A 455 -6.29 -18.90 4.95
CA SER A 455 -5.95 -20.25 4.47
C SER A 455 -5.65 -20.31 2.96
N ASP A 456 -6.18 -19.37 2.18
CA ASP A 456 -6.14 -19.39 0.72
C ASP A 456 -5.99 -17.98 0.14
N ILE A 457 -5.52 -17.89 -1.11
CA ILE A 457 -5.36 -16.61 -1.81
C ILE A 457 -6.71 -15.89 -1.98
N ASN A 458 -6.74 -14.59 -1.66
CA ASN A 458 -7.92 -13.73 -1.72
C ASN A 458 -9.09 -14.17 -0.80
N GLN A 459 -8.87 -15.07 0.17
CA GLN A 459 -9.91 -15.58 1.06
C GLN A 459 -9.52 -15.42 2.53
N GLY A 460 -10.48 -15.02 3.36
CA GLY A 460 -10.31 -14.97 4.79
C GLY A 460 -11.54 -14.44 5.49
N SER A 461 -11.32 -13.63 6.52
CA SER A 461 -12.40 -13.11 7.35
C SER A 461 -12.21 -11.64 7.72
N LYS A 462 -13.31 -11.03 8.16
CA LYS A 462 -13.34 -9.65 8.66
C LYS A 462 -14.00 -9.58 10.02
N LEU A 463 -13.59 -8.63 10.84
CA LEU A 463 -14.20 -8.29 12.12
C LEU A 463 -14.46 -6.78 12.18
N VAL A 464 -15.74 -6.44 12.36
CA VAL A 464 -16.15 -5.08 12.77
C VAL A 464 -16.24 -5.06 14.29
N ILE A 465 -15.55 -4.11 14.91
CA ILE A 465 -15.68 -3.77 16.33
C ILE A 465 -16.34 -2.40 16.40
N ALA A 466 -17.60 -2.35 16.83
CA ALA A 466 -18.37 -1.12 16.85
C ALA A 466 -18.66 -0.69 18.29
N ALA A 467 -18.26 0.52 18.69
CA ALA A 467 -18.49 1.00 20.06
C ALA A 467 -19.25 2.33 20.08
N ALA A 468 -20.30 2.40 20.91
CA ALA A 468 -21.10 3.61 21.13
C ALA A 468 -21.55 3.68 22.58
N GLY A 469 -21.78 4.89 23.08
CA GLY A 469 -22.26 5.16 24.43
C GLY A 469 -21.17 5.60 25.42
N PRO A 470 -21.53 5.75 26.70
CA PRO A 470 -20.62 6.21 27.73
C PRO A 470 -19.52 5.18 28.01
N ALA A 471 -18.39 5.63 28.56
CA ALA A 471 -17.36 4.73 29.07
C ALA A 471 -17.96 3.81 30.14
N VAL A 472 -17.73 2.50 29.98
CA VAL A 472 -18.20 1.46 30.90
C VAL A 472 -17.07 0.89 31.76
N ARG A 473 -15.82 1.30 31.49
CA ARG A 473 -14.62 0.89 32.24
C ARG A 473 -13.50 1.92 32.15
N GLU A 474 -12.58 1.85 33.12
CA GLU A 474 -11.27 2.50 33.07
C GLU A 474 -10.22 1.52 32.54
N LEU A 475 -9.21 2.04 31.83
CA LEU A 475 -8.16 1.22 31.24
C LEU A 475 -6.90 1.23 32.11
N PRO A 476 -6.34 0.06 32.47
CA PRO A 476 -5.05 0.00 33.16
C PRO A 476 -3.94 0.65 32.33
N THR A 477 -3.14 1.50 32.97
CA THR A 477 -1.96 2.16 32.40
C THR A 477 -0.63 1.56 32.88
N GLU A 478 -0.70 0.61 33.81
CA GLU A 478 0.44 -0.10 34.38
C GLU A 478 0.11 -1.58 34.53
N LEU A 479 1.13 -2.43 34.41
CA LEU A 479 0.99 -3.87 34.62
C LEU A 479 0.74 -4.16 36.09
N THR A 480 -0.51 -4.49 36.41
CA THR A 480 -0.95 -4.84 37.76
C THR A 480 -1.73 -6.15 37.76
N GLY A 481 -1.48 -6.98 38.79
CA GLY A 481 -2.29 -8.15 39.11
C GLY A 481 -2.10 -9.38 38.22
N ILE A 482 -1.04 -9.47 37.40
CA ILE A 482 -0.76 -10.68 36.60
C ILE A 482 0.31 -11.49 37.34
N GLU A 483 -0.12 -12.36 38.25
CA GLU A 483 0.78 -13.13 39.12
C GLU A 483 1.25 -14.45 38.49
N SER A 484 0.37 -15.12 37.74
CA SER A 484 0.69 -16.37 37.03
C SER A 484 0.02 -16.43 35.66
N LEU A 485 0.78 -16.84 34.66
CA LEU A 485 0.31 -17.19 33.33
C LEU A 485 0.36 -18.72 33.16
N PRO A 486 -0.47 -19.31 32.27
CA PRO A 486 -0.43 -20.75 32.01
C PRO A 486 0.91 -21.16 31.38
N ASP A 487 1.27 -22.44 31.53
CA ASP A 487 2.54 -22.99 31.01
C ASP A 487 2.77 -22.65 29.53
N GLY A 488 3.99 -22.18 29.24
CA GLY A 488 4.41 -21.73 27.91
C GLY A 488 4.10 -20.27 27.60
N PHE A 489 3.35 -19.57 28.46
CA PHE A 489 3.05 -18.15 28.32
C PHE A 489 3.81 -17.33 29.36
N ASP A 490 4.48 -16.27 28.93
CA ASP A 490 5.32 -15.46 29.81
C ASP A 490 5.43 -13.99 29.37
N HIS A 491 6.25 -13.23 30.10
CA HIS A 491 6.62 -11.84 29.79
C HIS A 491 5.44 -10.93 29.41
N PRO A 492 4.44 -10.71 30.28
CA PRO A 492 3.37 -9.76 30.00
C PRO A 492 3.95 -8.34 29.82
N GLN A 493 3.52 -7.63 28.78
CA GLN A 493 3.92 -6.26 28.46
C GLN A 493 2.68 -5.42 28.15
N LEU A 494 2.65 -4.18 28.62
CA LEU A 494 1.56 -3.25 28.27
C LEU A 494 1.93 -2.53 26.96
N CYS A 495 1.11 -2.68 25.92
CA CYS A 495 1.35 -2.02 24.64
C CYS A 495 0.83 -0.58 24.64
N LEU A 496 -0.38 -0.40 25.16
CA LEU A 496 -1.10 0.86 25.34
C LEU A 496 -2.17 0.64 26.44
N PRO A 497 -2.79 1.70 26.99
CA PRO A 497 -3.78 1.54 28.05
C PRO A 497 -4.85 0.49 27.69
N GLY A 498 -5.01 -0.52 28.55
CA GLY A 498 -5.96 -1.62 28.35
C GLY A 498 -5.57 -2.71 27.34
N VAL A 499 -4.39 -2.64 26.71
CA VAL A 499 -3.91 -3.66 25.77
C VAL A 499 -2.67 -4.38 26.31
N LEU A 500 -2.83 -5.66 26.61
CA LEU A 500 -1.78 -6.51 27.16
C LEU A 500 -1.20 -7.42 26.08
N ALA A 501 0.10 -7.35 25.81
CA ALA A 501 0.82 -8.38 25.05
C ALA A 501 1.35 -9.46 25.99
N VAL A 502 1.17 -10.73 25.61
CA VAL A 502 1.71 -11.90 26.30
C VAL A 502 2.51 -12.71 25.31
N GLN A 503 3.72 -13.11 25.70
CA GLN A 503 4.53 -13.99 24.87
C GLN A 503 3.99 -15.42 25.00
N GLY A 504 3.69 -16.06 23.86
CA GLY A 504 3.17 -17.43 23.81
C GLY A 504 4.19 -18.42 23.25
N PRO A 505 3.92 -19.73 23.35
CA PRO A 505 4.75 -20.74 22.70
C PRO A 505 4.64 -20.61 21.17
N ALA A 506 5.67 -21.05 20.43
CA ALA A 506 5.63 -21.04 18.98
C ALA A 506 4.40 -21.81 18.45
N CYS A 507 3.65 -21.22 17.52
CA CYS A 507 2.46 -21.84 16.96
C CYS A 507 2.84 -23.02 16.06
N THR A 508 2.50 -24.23 16.47
CA THR A 508 2.81 -25.46 15.71
C THR A 508 1.66 -25.93 14.83
N THR A 509 0.45 -25.41 15.02
CA THR A 509 -0.74 -25.80 14.24
C THR A 509 -0.94 -24.86 13.04
N GLY A 510 -1.09 -25.43 11.84
CA GLY A 510 -1.48 -24.69 10.64
C GLY A 510 -2.99 -24.74 10.34
N GLN A 511 -3.80 -25.25 11.27
CA GLN A 511 -5.25 -25.32 11.12
C GLN A 511 -5.93 -24.11 11.78
N PRO A 512 -6.72 -23.33 11.03
CA PRO A 512 -7.66 -22.37 11.60
C PRO A 512 -8.64 -23.06 12.56
N ASP A 513 -8.99 -22.43 13.68
CA ASP A 513 -10.07 -22.80 14.62
C ASP A 513 -9.82 -23.86 15.71
N ALA A 514 -8.59 -24.18 16.11
CA ALA A 514 -8.36 -24.91 17.38
C ALA A 514 -6.89 -24.92 17.82
N ASP A 515 -6.22 -23.77 17.94
CA ASP A 515 -4.90 -23.79 18.57
C ASP A 515 -5.06 -24.23 20.06
N PRO A 516 -4.48 -25.38 20.46
CA PRO A 516 -4.67 -25.92 21.80
C PRO A 516 -4.03 -25.06 22.88
N ASP A 517 -2.97 -24.30 22.56
CA ASP A 517 -2.35 -23.35 23.47
C ASP A 517 -3.28 -22.16 23.72
N MET A 518 -3.93 -21.64 22.68
CA MET A 518 -4.90 -20.54 22.83
C MET A 518 -6.14 -20.97 23.61
N GLN A 519 -6.63 -22.19 23.39
CA GLN A 519 -7.72 -22.75 24.20
C GLN A 519 -7.30 -22.94 25.66
N ARG A 520 -6.08 -23.43 25.91
CA ARG A 520 -5.52 -23.55 27.28
C ARG A 520 -5.44 -22.18 27.93
N PHE A 521 -4.94 -21.18 27.22
CA PHE A 521 -4.84 -19.80 27.69
C PHE A 521 -6.20 -19.24 28.11
N CYS A 522 -7.20 -19.32 27.23
CA CYS A 522 -8.52 -18.74 27.51
C CYS A 522 -9.29 -19.48 28.61
N ARG A 523 -9.07 -20.80 28.78
CA ARG A 523 -9.70 -21.60 29.85
C ARG A 523 -9.03 -21.43 31.22
N HIS A 524 -7.78 -20.96 31.26
CA HIS A 524 -7.04 -20.80 32.51
C HIS A 524 -7.64 -19.69 33.39
N PHE A 525 -8.20 -18.65 32.78
CA PHE A 525 -8.68 -17.47 33.50
C PHE A 525 -10.20 -17.51 33.70
N PRO A 526 -10.70 -17.45 34.95
CA PRO A 526 -12.11 -17.19 35.21
C PRO A 526 -12.46 -15.72 34.92
N THR A 527 -13.76 -15.38 34.84
CA THR A 527 -14.23 -14.03 34.48
C THR A 527 -13.90 -12.95 35.52
N ASP A 528 -13.68 -13.33 36.77
CA ASP A 528 -13.28 -12.45 37.87
C ASP A 528 -11.76 -12.26 37.99
N HIS A 529 -10.97 -12.95 37.15
CA HIS A 529 -9.52 -12.81 37.14
C HIS A 529 -9.07 -11.40 36.72
N THR A 530 -8.00 -10.90 37.33
CA THR A 530 -7.41 -9.58 37.13
C THR A 530 -6.99 -9.29 35.69
N ILE A 531 -6.65 -10.31 34.91
CA ILE A 531 -6.36 -10.17 33.47
C ILE A 531 -7.54 -9.56 32.71
N ASN A 532 -8.77 -9.77 33.16
CA ASN A 532 -9.98 -9.19 32.54
C ASN A 532 -10.13 -7.68 32.76
N ARG A 533 -9.21 -7.05 33.50
CA ARG A 533 -9.08 -5.59 33.53
C ARG A 533 -8.47 -5.02 32.24
N TYR A 534 -7.76 -5.84 31.45
CA TYR A 534 -7.24 -5.46 30.14
C TYR A 534 -8.24 -5.94 29.08
N PRO A 535 -9.05 -5.04 28.48
CA PRO A 535 -10.13 -5.49 27.59
C PRO A 535 -9.62 -6.26 26.37
N LEU A 536 -8.38 -5.98 25.93
CA LEU A 536 -7.73 -6.66 24.83
C LEU A 536 -6.42 -7.29 25.29
N VAL A 537 -6.29 -8.59 25.09
CA VAL A 537 -5.05 -9.34 25.26
C VAL A 537 -4.59 -9.81 23.89
N VAL A 538 -3.30 -9.67 23.58
CA VAL A 538 -2.70 -10.18 22.35
C VAL A 538 -1.59 -11.16 22.68
N VAL A 539 -1.63 -12.34 22.08
CA VAL A 539 -0.59 -13.36 22.24
C VAL A 539 0.35 -13.26 21.05
N VAL A 540 1.66 -13.17 21.31
CA VAL A 540 2.68 -12.87 20.30
C VAL A 540 3.95 -13.71 20.51
N ASP A 541 4.82 -13.78 19.50
CA ASP A 541 6.10 -14.49 19.60
C ASP A 541 7.13 -13.73 20.47
N ASP A 542 7.08 -12.39 20.47
CA ASP A 542 7.95 -11.52 21.27
C ASP A 542 7.13 -10.33 21.81
N SER A 543 6.79 -10.39 23.10
CA SER A 543 5.97 -9.35 23.75
C SER A 543 6.75 -8.05 23.96
N ARG A 544 8.07 -8.11 24.17
CA ARG A 544 8.92 -6.92 24.38
C ARG A 544 9.03 -6.12 23.11
N PHE A 545 9.30 -6.79 21.99
CA PHE A 545 9.30 -6.15 20.67
C PHE A 545 7.92 -5.54 20.36
N THR A 546 6.85 -6.29 20.59
CA THR A 546 5.48 -5.85 20.29
C THR A 546 5.11 -4.58 21.08
N ALA A 547 5.43 -4.54 22.38
CA ALA A 547 5.12 -3.42 23.26
C ALA A 547 6.09 -2.23 23.12
N ALA A 548 7.25 -2.40 22.48
CA ALA A 548 8.27 -1.35 22.38
C ALA A 548 7.79 -0.09 21.62
N SER A 549 6.78 -0.22 20.74
CA SER A 549 6.15 0.94 20.10
C SER A 549 4.74 0.61 19.60
N LEU A 550 3.90 1.63 19.48
CA LEU A 550 2.56 1.51 18.88
C LEU A 550 2.63 0.92 17.46
N LYS A 551 3.65 1.28 16.67
CA LYS A 551 3.86 0.74 15.31
C LYS A 551 4.15 -0.77 15.33
N ASN A 552 4.91 -1.26 16.32
CA ASN A 552 5.17 -2.69 16.47
C ASN A 552 3.88 -3.43 16.83
N PHE A 553 3.12 -2.94 17.80
CA PHE A 553 1.82 -3.49 18.16
C PHE A 553 0.88 -3.60 16.95
N LEU A 554 0.68 -2.48 16.23
CA LEU A 554 -0.20 -2.44 15.07
C LEU A 554 0.25 -3.41 13.98
N TRP A 555 1.54 -3.43 13.67
CA TRP A 555 2.08 -4.32 12.65
C TRP A 555 1.90 -5.79 13.04
N VAL A 556 2.35 -6.20 14.23
CA VAL A 556 2.28 -7.60 14.68
C VAL A 556 0.84 -8.10 14.72
N VAL A 557 -0.06 -7.34 15.34
CA VAL A 557 -1.42 -7.82 15.59
C VAL A 557 -2.24 -7.93 14.31
N PHE A 558 -2.23 -6.90 13.47
CA PHE A 558 -3.17 -6.83 12.34
C PHE A 558 -2.64 -7.50 11.07
N THR A 559 -1.33 -7.72 10.95
CA THR A 559 -0.76 -8.48 9.81
C THR A 559 -0.70 -9.99 10.04
N ARG A 560 -0.65 -10.45 11.30
CA ARG A 560 -0.49 -11.88 11.65
C ARG A 560 -1.78 -12.57 12.11
N SER A 561 -2.92 -11.88 12.06
CA SER A 561 -4.20 -12.43 12.48
C SER A 561 -5.24 -12.38 11.37
N ASN A 562 -5.94 -13.50 11.20
CA ASN A 562 -7.16 -13.65 10.44
C ASN A 562 -8.34 -13.67 11.42
N PRO A 563 -9.22 -12.66 11.43
CA PRO A 563 -10.14 -12.41 12.54
C PRO A 563 -10.93 -13.62 13.04
N ALA A 564 -11.60 -14.36 12.15
CA ALA A 564 -12.43 -15.51 12.52
C ALA A 564 -11.64 -16.68 13.13
N ALA A 565 -10.37 -16.84 12.74
CA ALA A 565 -9.52 -17.96 13.17
C ALA A 565 -8.67 -17.64 14.41
N ASP A 566 -8.28 -16.37 14.54
CA ASP A 566 -7.28 -15.93 15.51
C ASP A 566 -7.86 -15.08 16.65
N VAL A 567 -9.16 -14.76 16.63
CA VAL A 567 -9.84 -14.06 17.73
C VAL A 567 -10.52 -15.07 18.65
N TYR A 568 -9.99 -15.12 19.87
CA TYR A 568 -10.47 -15.90 21.00
C TYR A 568 -11.03 -14.97 22.09
N GLY A 569 -11.56 -15.55 23.17
CA GLY A 569 -12.04 -14.77 24.29
C GLY A 569 -12.10 -15.58 25.57
N ILE A 570 -11.82 -14.93 26.69
CA ILE A 570 -12.00 -15.53 28.02
C ILE A 570 -13.49 -15.68 28.27
N ALA A 571 -13.92 -16.89 28.65
CA ALA A 571 -15.34 -17.25 28.77
C ALA A 571 -16.18 -16.89 27.52
N SER A 572 -15.65 -17.20 26.33
CA SER A 572 -16.35 -17.00 25.06
C SER A 572 -17.64 -17.82 24.97
N PHE A 573 -18.57 -17.35 24.14
CA PHE A 573 -19.85 -18.02 23.90
C PHE A 573 -20.32 -17.79 22.47
N THR A 574 -21.30 -18.60 22.05
CA THR A 574 -22.04 -18.36 20.83
C THR A 574 -23.53 -18.50 21.12
N GLU A 575 -24.27 -17.41 20.95
CA GLU A 575 -25.72 -17.35 21.14
C GLU A 575 -26.36 -16.79 19.88
N GLN A 576 -27.34 -17.49 19.31
CA GLN A 576 -28.02 -17.06 18.08
C GLN A 576 -27.05 -16.71 16.92
N LYS A 577 -25.95 -17.48 16.80
CA LYS A 577 -24.85 -17.25 15.85
C LYS A 577 -24.05 -15.96 16.08
N HIS A 578 -24.31 -15.22 17.14
CA HIS A 578 -23.43 -14.16 17.61
C HIS A 578 -22.36 -14.76 18.50
N TRP A 579 -21.10 -14.51 18.16
CA TRP A 579 -19.96 -14.89 18.99
C TRP A 579 -19.53 -13.70 19.85
N GLY A 580 -19.25 -13.94 21.13
CA GLY A 580 -18.79 -12.90 22.05
C GLY A 580 -17.95 -13.47 23.19
N SER A 581 -17.46 -12.58 24.05
CA SER A 581 -16.66 -12.90 25.23
C SER A 581 -17.18 -12.17 26.47
N ARG A 582 -17.20 -12.85 27.62
CA ARG A 582 -17.57 -12.25 28.92
C ARG A 582 -16.36 -11.67 29.66
N GLY A 583 -15.14 -12.07 29.29
CA GLY A 583 -13.89 -11.54 29.82
C GLY A 583 -13.15 -10.72 28.77
N SER A 584 -11.83 -10.80 28.77
CA SER A 584 -10.99 -10.15 27.75
C SER A 584 -11.18 -10.79 26.37
N LEU A 585 -11.17 -9.95 25.33
CA LEU A 585 -10.92 -10.42 23.98
C LEU A 585 -9.44 -10.81 23.85
N VAL A 586 -9.15 -11.94 23.21
CA VAL A 586 -7.79 -12.45 23.04
C VAL A 586 -7.49 -12.61 21.56
N ILE A 587 -6.45 -11.98 21.03
CA ILE A 587 -6.04 -12.13 19.62
C ILE A 587 -4.73 -12.92 19.57
N ASP A 588 -4.70 -14.02 18.83
CA ASP A 588 -3.48 -14.75 18.51
C ASP A 588 -2.76 -14.09 17.33
N ALA A 589 -1.68 -13.38 17.62
CA ALA A 589 -0.82 -12.72 16.64
C ALA A 589 0.56 -13.37 16.55
N ARG A 590 0.71 -14.62 16.99
CA ARG A 590 1.92 -15.42 16.75
C ARG A 590 2.10 -15.71 15.26
N ILE A 591 3.31 -16.03 14.84
CA ILE A 591 3.60 -16.50 13.47
C ILE A 591 3.06 -17.92 13.30
N LYS A 592 2.23 -18.16 12.28
CA LYS A 592 1.72 -19.49 11.95
C LYS A 592 2.57 -20.14 10.85
N PRO A 593 2.59 -21.49 10.75
CA PRO A 593 3.42 -22.20 9.77
C PRO A 593 3.17 -21.83 8.31
N HIS A 594 1.95 -21.39 7.96
CA HIS A 594 1.59 -20.98 6.60
C HIS A 594 1.89 -19.51 6.29
N HIS A 595 2.26 -18.71 7.30
CA HIS A 595 2.59 -17.31 7.08
C HIS A 595 3.82 -17.18 6.20
N ALA A 596 3.82 -16.15 5.37
CA ALA A 596 5.00 -15.77 4.64
C ALA A 596 6.15 -15.37 5.57
N PRO A 597 7.41 -15.64 5.17
CA PRO A 597 8.56 -15.20 5.95
C PRO A 597 8.65 -13.67 6.00
N PRO A 598 9.17 -13.09 7.11
CA PRO A 598 9.40 -11.66 7.22
C PRO A 598 10.57 -11.22 6.33
N LEU A 599 10.64 -9.92 6.05
CA LEU A 599 11.76 -9.33 5.32
C LEU A 599 12.95 -9.14 6.26
N ILE A 600 14.06 -9.79 5.94
CA ILE A 600 15.30 -9.75 6.72
C ILE A 600 16.42 -9.21 5.83
N GLU A 601 17.19 -8.27 6.37
CA GLU A 601 18.31 -7.65 5.66
C GLU A 601 19.51 -8.61 5.55
N ASP A 602 20.28 -8.48 4.46
CA ASP A 602 21.53 -9.22 4.31
C ASP A 602 22.63 -8.58 5.15
N THR A 603 23.21 -9.35 6.08
CA THR A 603 24.23 -8.86 7.02
C THR A 603 25.54 -8.43 6.33
N GLN A 604 25.91 -9.02 5.20
CA GLN A 604 27.11 -8.63 4.45
C GLN A 604 26.87 -7.32 3.69
N VAL A 605 25.70 -7.18 3.08
CA VAL A 605 25.30 -5.92 2.41
C VAL A 605 25.22 -4.78 3.43
N THR A 606 24.61 -5.04 4.60
CA THR A 606 24.56 -4.13 5.75
C THR A 606 25.96 -3.60 6.08
N LYS A 607 26.94 -4.50 6.30
CA LYS A 607 28.32 -4.13 6.62
C LYS A 607 29.01 -3.36 5.49
N LYS A 608 28.70 -3.67 4.23
CA LYS A 608 29.24 -2.95 3.07
C LYS A 608 28.75 -1.50 3.05
N VAL A 609 27.46 -1.29 3.31
CA VAL A 609 26.83 0.03 3.42
C VAL A 609 27.37 0.80 4.62
N ASP A 610 27.57 0.15 5.77
CA ASP A 610 28.23 0.76 6.94
C ASP A 610 29.66 1.24 6.59
N ALA A 611 30.42 0.42 5.88
CA ALA A 611 31.77 0.76 5.45
C ALA A 611 31.80 1.92 4.43
N LEU A 612 30.74 2.08 3.64
CA LEU A 612 30.57 3.23 2.75
C LEU A 612 30.30 4.51 3.56
N ALA A 613 29.40 4.44 4.55
CA ALA A 613 29.06 5.55 5.44
C ALA A 613 30.27 6.01 6.27
N ALA A 614 31.05 5.06 6.81
CA ALA A 614 32.22 5.33 7.65
C ALA A 614 33.34 6.12 6.95
N ARG A 615 33.33 6.22 5.62
CA ARG A 615 34.30 7.03 4.85
C ARG A 615 34.06 8.54 4.95
N GLY A 616 32.95 8.98 5.55
CA GLY A 616 32.60 10.39 5.66
C GLY A 616 32.08 11.01 4.36
N GLY A 617 31.61 10.17 3.42
CA GLY A 617 31.05 10.60 2.14
C GLY A 617 29.64 11.23 2.27
N PRO A 618 28.98 11.53 1.14
CA PRO A 618 27.68 12.22 1.13
C PRO A 618 26.55 11.51 1.90
N LEU A 619 26.67 10.19 2.08
CA LEU A 619 25.74 9.34 2.81
C LEU A 619 25.98 9.28 4.32
N ALA A 620 27.16 9.67 4.82
CA ALA A 620 27.56 9.48 6.21
C ALA A 620 26.68 10.20 7.25
N ARG A 621 25.89 11.17 6.82
CA ARG A 621 24.94 11.92 7.66
C ARG A 621 23.55 11.28 7.75
N TYR A 622 23.28 10.26 6.95
CA TYR A 622 21.96 9.63 6.80
C TYR A 622 21.96 8.13 7.08
N LEU A 623 23.14 7.54 7.17
CA LEU A 623 23.43 6.14 7.48
C LEU A 623 24.25 6.12 8.77
#